data_AF-A0A9K3EG28-F1
#
_entry.id   AF-A0A9K3EG28-F1
#
_cell.length_a   1.000
_cell.length_b   1.000
_cell.length_c   1.000
_cell.angle_alpha   90.00
_cell.angle_beta   90.00
_cell.angle_gamma   90.00
#
_symmetry.space_group_name_H-M   'P 1'
#
loop_
_entity.id
_entity.type
_entity.pdbx_description
1 polymer ?
#
loop_
_entity_poly.entity_id
_entity_poly.type
_entity_poly.pdbx_seq_one_letter_code
_entity_poly.pdbx_strand_id
1 'polypeptide(L)'
;MLSQEHLEFQDTIKEPLIKMSSEVGKALKELASSLKLMIYPSSSATHIKNCIRAVDELNATLQASMILEYDILETIPVIATTSVLVEIIKCVETIYEAIEELSIHTNFKLPQNITSDTTENPHFLCRGSLKKPVEGGKDEGSITITVLSDDVISQESYLDKSKQEIN
;
A
#
# COMPACT_ATOMS: atom_id res chain seq x y z
N MET A 1 -35.51 -6.02 1.66
CA MET A 1 -34.99 -5.36 2.87
C MET A 1 -34.02 -6.35 3.47
N LEU A 2 -32.71 -6.11 3.37
CA LEU A 2 -31.72 -7.00 3.99
C LEU A 2 -31.93 -6.90 5.50
N SER A 3 -32.03 -8.04 6.19
CA SER A 3 -32.15 -8.08 7.65
C SER A 3 -30.91 -7.45 8.29
N GLN A 4 -31.08 -6.82 9.46
CA GLN A 4 -29.99 -6.24 10.25
C GLN A 4 -28.82 -7.23 10.43
N GLU A 5 -29.15 -8.51 10.63
CA GLU A 5 -28.21 -9.62 10.79
C GLU A 5 -27.32 -9.85 9.54
N HIS A 6 -27.86 -9.69 8.33
CA HIS A 6 -27.08 -9.82 7.09
C HIS A 6 -26.02 -8.72 6.93
N LEU A 7 -26.34 -7.50 7.36
CA LEU A 7 -25.39 -6.38 7.30
C LEU A 7 -24.24 -6.57 8.29
N GLU A 8 -24.53 -7.06 9.49
CA GLU A 8 -23.53 -7.37 10.51
C GLU A 8 -22.59 -8.51 10.07
N PHE A 9 -23.10 -9.53 9.40
CA PHE A 9 -22.29 -10.61 8.83
C PHE A 9 -21.33 -10.13 7.74
N GLN A 10 -21.83 -9.31 6.82
CA GLN A 10 -21.00 -8.71 5.77
C GLN A 10 -19.87 -7.86 6.37
N ASP A 11 -20.16 -7.06 7.38
CA ASP A 11 -19.16 -6.17 7.98
C ASP A 11 -18.13 -6.94 8.82
N THR A 12 -18.54 -8.01 9.51
CA THR A 12 -17.62 -8.88 10.27
C THR A 12 -16.68 -9.71 9.38
N ILE A 13 -17.08 -10.04 8.13
CA ILE A 13 -16.21 -10.72 7.16
C ILE A 13 -15.25 -9.75 6.45
N LYS A 14 -15.73 -8.54 6.13
CA LYS A 14 -14.95 -7.55 5.36
C LYS A 14 -13.67 -7.17 6.08
N GLU A 15 -13.71 -6.99 7.39
CA GLU A 15 -12.54 -6.54 8.15
C GLU A 15 -11.35 -7.50 8.03
N PRO A 16 -11.48 -8.81 8.30
CA PRO A 16 -10.41 -9.78 8.07
C PRO A 16 -9.89 -9.79 6.62
N LEU A 17 -10.78 -9.74 5.61
CA LEU A 17 -10.37 -9.71 4.19
C LEU A 17 -9.55 -8.47 3.82
N ILE A 18 -9.97 -7.30 4.31
CA ILE A 18 -9.24 -6.04 4.13
C ILE A 18 -7.87 -6.14 4.79
N LYS A 19 -7.80 -6.67 6.01
CA LYS A 19 -6.56 -6.85 6.76
C LYS A 19 -5.61 -7.81 6.06
N MET A 20 -6.08 -8.96 5.59
CA MET A 20 -5.29 -9.90 4.78
C MET A 20 -4.71 -9.21 3.54
N SER A 21 -5.55 -8.52 2.78
CA SER A 21 -5.16 -7.83 1.54
C SER A 21 -4.17 -6.70 1.79
N SER A 22 -4.36 -5.93 2.87
CA SER A 22 -3.48 -4.83 3.25
C SER A 22 -2.12 -5.34 3.71
N GLU A 23 -2.08 -6.32 4.60
CA GLU A 23 -0.83 -6.86 5.15
C GLU A 23 -0.01 -7.58 4.08
N VAL A 24 -0.64 -8.34 3.17
CA VAL A 24 0.10 -8.98 2.06
C VAL A 24 0.68 -7.94 1.10
N GLY A 25 -0.06 -6.85 0.84
CA GLY A 25 0.44 -5.72 0.05
C GLY A 25 1.63 -5.00 0.72
N LYS A 26 1.58 -4.82 2.04
CA LYS A 26 2.71 -4.25 2.82
C LYS A 26 3.93 -5.15 2.77
N ALA A 27 3.75 -6.46 2.95
CA ALA A 27 4.83 -7.44 2.82
C ALA A 27 5.50 -7.35 1.44
N LEU A 28 4.71 -7.42 0.36
CA LEU A 28 5.22 -7.30 -1.01
C LEU A 28 5.96 -5.99 -1.27
N LYS A 29 5.42 -4.86 -0.78
CA LYS A 29 6.05 -3.55 -0.93
C LYS A 29 7.41 -3.48 -0.25
N GLU A 30 7.52 -4.04 0.95
CA GLU A 30 8.77 -4.07 1.69
C GLU A 30 9.78 -5.00 1.02
N LEU A 31 9.38 -6.23 0.65
CA LEU A 31 10.23 -7.17 -0.10
C LEU A 31 10.80 -6.55 -1.37
N ALA A 32 9.96 -5.85 -2.15
CA ALA A 32 10.40 -5.15 -3.35
C ALA A 32 11.40 -4.01 -3.03
N SER A 33 11.16 -3.28 -1.94
CA SER A 33 12.07 -2.23 -1.46
C SER A 33 13.41 -2.80 -0.99
N SER A 34 13.38 -3.94 -0.28
CA SER A 34 14.55 -4.66 0.20
C SER A 34 15.47 -5.11 -0.93
N LEU A 35 14.91 -5.73 -1.97
CA LEU A 35 15.65 -6.09 -3.19
C LEU A 35 16.24 -4.86 -3.89
N LYS A 36 15.45 -3.79 -4.04
CA LYS A 36 15.86 -2.59 -4.77
C LYS A 36 16.99 -1.83 -4.06
N LEU A 37 16.92 -1.75 -2.74
CA LEU A 37 17.83 -0.96 -1.92
C LEU A 37 18.94 -1.80 -1.28
N MET A 38 18.91 -3.13 -1.45
CA MET A 38 19.80 -4.08 -0.76
C MET A 38 19.73 -3.92 0.76
N ILE A 39 18.50 -3.79 1.28
CA ILE A 39 18.20 -3.61 2.72
C ILE A 39 17.44 -4.83 3.23
N TYR A 40 17.81 -5.33 4.41
CA TYR A 40 17.18 -6.51 5.01
C TYR A 40 15.66 -6.29 5.26
N PRO A 41 14.77 -7.24 4.87
CA PRO A 41 13.30 -7.10 4.95
C PRO A 41 12.76 -7.31 6.38
N SER A 42 13.13 -6.42 7.30
CA SER A 42 12.91 -6.62 8.76
C SER A 42 11.45 -6.76 9.20
N SER A 43 10.49 -6.17 8.47
CA SER A 43 9.07 -6.12 8.87
C SER A 43 8.22 -7.11 8.08
N SER A 44 8.76 -7.74 7.03
CA SER A 44 7.97 -8.55 6.09
C SER A 44 7.44 -9.81 6.76
N ALA A 45 8.25 -10.43 7.63
CA ALA A 45 7.81 -11.53 8.48
C ALA A 45 6.66 -11.15 9.41
N THR A 46 6.63 -9.90 9.91
CA THR A 46 5.55 -9.40 10.76
C THR A 46 4.26 -9.24 9.96
N HIS A 47 4.35 -8.68 8.76
CA HIS A 47 3.22 -8.56 7.85
C HIS A 47 2.63 -9.94 7.47
N ILE A 48 3.48 -10.92 7.14
CA ILE A 48 3.04 -12.29 6.85
C ILE A 48 2.34 -12.92 8.07
N LYS A 49 2.89 -12.77 9.28
CA LYS A 49 2.23 -13.26 10.52
C LYS A 49 0.87 -12.60 10.75
N ASN A 50 0.73 -11.32 10.44
CA ASN A 50 -0.55 -10.63 10.54
C ASN A 50 -1.56 -11.14 9.50
N CYS A 51 -1.11 -11.50 8.29
CA CYS A 51 -1.96 -12.17 7.30
C CYS A 51 -2.50 -13.50 7.84
N ILE A 52 -1.64 -14.35 8.39
CA ILE A 52 -2.03 -15.65 8.95
C ILE A 52 -3.06 -15.46 10.08
N ARG A 53 -2.83 -14.51 10.99
CA ARG A 53 -3.81 -14.19 12.03
C ARG A 53 -5.16 -13.75 11.45
N ALA A 54 -5.16 -12.94 10.40
CA ALA A 54 -6.40 -12.50 9.76
C ALA A 54 -7.13 -13.66 9.04
N VAL A 55 -6.41 -14.65 8.52
CA VAL A 55 -6.99 -15.90 8.01
C VAL A 55 -7.68 -16.66 9.13
N ASP A 56 -7.05 -16.79 10.30
CA ASP A 56 -7.63 -17.48 11.46
C ASP A 56 -8.89 -16.76 11.97
N GLU A 57 -8.84 -15.41 12.06
CA GLU A 57 -9.99 -14.57 12.40
C GLU A 57 -11.16 -14.80 11.43
N LEU A 58 -10.89 -14.82 10.12
CA LEU A 58 -11.93 -15.05 9.10
C LEU A 58 -12.52 -16.46 9.17
N ASN A 59 -11.67 -17.48 9.36
CA ASN A 59 -12.12 -18.86 9.50
C ASN A 59 -13.03 -19.03 10.73
N ALA A 60 -12.71 -18.39 11.86
CA ALA A 60 -13.56 -18.40 13.04
C ALA A 60 -14.92 -17.74 12.77
N THR A 61 -14.94 -16.59 12.09
CA THR A 61 -16.18 -15.90 11.69
C THR A 61 -17.04 -16.75 10.76
N LEU A 62 -16.44 -17.40 9.75
CA LEU A 62 -17.16 -18.27 8.82
C LEU A 62 -17.71 -19.52 9.51
N GLN A 63 -16.98 -20.11 10.45
CA GLN A 63 -17.50 -21.24 11.23
C GLN A 63 -18.69 -20.82 12.10
N ALA A 64 -18.63 -19.65 12.73
CA ALA A 64 -19.74 -19.12 13.51
C ALA A 64 -20.98 -18.85 12.64
N SER A 65 -20.80 -18.33 11.42
CA SER A 65 -21.93 -18.08 10.52
C SER A 65 -22.59 -19.33 9.97
N MET A 66 -21.83 -20.41 9.75
CA MET A 66 -22.40 -21.70 9.37
C MET A 66 -23.30 -22.29 10.47
N ILE A 67 -23.02 -21.99 11.75
CA ILE A 67 -23.87 -22.39 12.88
C ILE A 67 -25.16 -21.55 12.93
N LEU A 68 -25.11 -20.30 12.46
CA LEU A 68 -26.21 -19.34 12.50
C LEU A 68 -27.12 -19.40 11.25
N GLU A 69 -27.00 -20.42 10.40
CA GLU A 69 -27.80 -20.62 9.18
C GLU A 69 -27.78 -19.43 8.19
N TYR A 70 -26.65 -18.71 8.09
CA TYR A 70 -26.46 -17.71 7.03
C TYR A 70 -26.55 -18.33 5.62
N ASP A 71 -26.95 -17.52 4.63
CA ASP A 71 -27.13 -18.00 3.25
C ASP A 71 -25.82 -18.55 2.69
N ILE A 72 -25.80 -19.86 2.47
CA ILE A 72 -24.65 -20.59 1.91
C ILE A 72 -24.21 -19.96 0.58
N LEU A 73 -25.15 -19.48 -0.25
CA LEU A 73 -24.84 -18.88 -1.54
C LEU A 73 -24.04 -17.57 -1.39
N GLU A 74 -24.28 -16.81 -0.33
CA GLU A 74 -23.55 -15.58 -0.01
C GLU A 74 -22.15 -15.88 0.55
N THR A 75 -21.94 -17.06 1.17
CA THR A 75 -20.63 -17.47 1.69
C THR A 75 -19.67 -17.98 0.60
N ILE A 76 -20.18 -18.54 -0.50
CA ILE A 76 -19.36 -19.05 -1.62
C ILE A 76 -18.33 -18.03 -2.13
N PRO A 77 -18.70 -16.78 -2.49
CA PRO A 77 -17.73 -15.80 -2.98
C PRO A 77 -16.70 -15.39 -1.92
N VAL A 78 -17.08 -15.38 -0.64
CA VAL A 78 -16.16 -15.09 0.47
C VAL A 78 -15.11 -16.20 0.60
N ILE A 79 -15.55 -17.46 0.58
CA ILE A 79 -14.66 -18.62 0.65
C ILE A 79 -13.70 -18.63 -0.54
N ALA A 80 -14.21 -18.41 -1.75
CA ALA A 80 -13.39 -18.35 -2.96
C ALA A 80 -12.33 -17.24 -2.89
N THR A 81 -12.73 -16.03 -2.49
CA THR A 81 -11.81 -14.88 -2.33
C THR A 81 -10.74 -15.17 -1.27
N THR A 82 -11.14 -15.78 -0.15
CA THR A 82 -10.24 -16.18 0.93
C THR A 82 -9.22 -17.20 0.46
N SER A 83 -9.66 -18.22 -0.29
CA SER A 83 -8.77 -19.25 -0.85
C SER A 83 -7.69 -18.65 -1.73
N VAL A 84 -8.06 -17.73 -2.63
CA VAL A 84 -7.10 -17.03 -3.48
C VAL A 84 -6.13 -16.19 -2.66
N LEU A 85 -6.60 -15.45 -1.65
CA LEU A 85 -5.71 -14.67 -0.78
C LEU A 85 -4.74 -15.56 0.01
N VAL A 86 -5.19 -16.73 0.49
CA VAL A 86 -4.32 -17.70 1.17
C VAL A 86 -3.23 -18.22 0.24
N GLU A 87 -3.55 -18.49 -1.03
CA GLU A 87 -2.55 -18.88 -2.03
C GLU A 87 -1.54 -17.77 -2.31
N ILE A 88 -2.01 -16.51 -2.39
CA ILE A 88 -1.12 -15.35 -2.52
C ILE A 88 -0.19 -15.23 -1.31
N ILE A 89 -0.72 -15.37 -0.09
CA ILE A 89 0.09 -15.29 1.14
C ILE A 89 1.21 -16.34 1.13
N LYS A 90 0.91 -17.59 0.75
CA LYS A 90 1.91 -18.67 0.63
C LYS A 90 2.97 -18.35 -0.42
N CYS A 91 2.57 -17.79 -1.55
CA CYS A 91 3.51 -17.33 -2.57
C CYS A 91 4.44 -16.23 -2.04
N VAL A 92 3.88 -15.25 -1.30
CA VAL A 92 4.65 -14.17 -0.67
C VAL A 92 5.58 -14.68 0.42
N GLU A 93 5.19 -15.69 1.19
CA GLU A 93 6.05 -16.37 2.16
C GLU A 93 7.27 -17.02 1.48
N THR A 94 7.05 -17.73 0.37
CA THR A 94 8.15 -18.32 -0.41
C THR A 94 9.09 -17.24 -0.97
N ILE A 95 8.54 -16.11 -1.45
CA ILE A 95 9.34 -14.98 -1.92
C ILE A 95 10.13 -14.35 -0.76
N TYR A 96 9.52 -14.22 0.42
CA TYR A 96 10.19 -13.71 1.62
C TYR A 96 11.38 -14.60 2.00
N GLU A 97 11.20 -15.91 2.06
CA GLU A 97 12.29 -16.86 2.39
C GLU A 97 13.47 -16.72 1.41
N ALA A 98 13.19 -16.64 0.11
CA ALA A 98 14.22 -16.48 -0.92
C ALA A 98 14.96 -15.13 -0.80
N ILE A 99 14.24 -14.04 -0.51
CA ILE A 99 14.85 -12.71 -0.33
C ILE A 99 15.64 -12.66 0.98
N GLU A 100 15.13 -13.27 2.06
CA GLU A 100 15.83 -13.37 3.33
C GLU A 100 17.15 -14.12 3.16
N GLU A 101 17.14 -15.29 2.52
CA GLU A 101 18.36 -16.04 2.21
C GLU A 101 19.34 -15.21 1.37
N LEU A 102 18.86 -14.58 0.29
CA LEU A 102 19.68 -13.71 -0.54
C LEU A 102 20.29 -12.57 0.27
N SER A 103 19.51 -11.95 1.16
CA SER A 103 19.94 -10.81 1.97
C SER A 103 21.09 -11.17 2.91
N ILE A 104 21.07 -12.39 3.46
CA ILE A 104 22.13 -12.93 4.32
C ILE A 104 23.38 -13.20 3.48
N HIS A 105 23.24 -13.84 2.33
CA HIS A 105 24.37 -14.19 1.46
C HIS A 105 25.08 -12.98 0.85
N THR A 106 24.33 -11.88 0.64
CA THR A 106 24.86 -10.66 0.01
C THR A 106 25.11 -9.54 1.01
N ASN A 107 24.92 -9.78 2.31
CA ASN A 107 25.13 -8.82 3.40
C ASN A 107 24.31 -7.53 3.22
N PHE A 108 23.01 -7.67 2.97
CA PHE A 108 22.09 -6.53 2.93
C PHE A 108 22.23 -5.68 4.20
N LYS A 109 22.09 -4.35 4.05
CA LYS A 109 22.18 -3.42 5.17
C LYS A 109 20.93 -3.53 6.03
N LEU A 110 21.08 -3.36 7.35
CA LEU A 110 19.91 -3.20 8.24
C LEU A 110 19.33 -1.77 8.06
N PRO A 111 18.00 -1.57 8.11
CA PRO A 111 17.38 -0.25 7.90
C PRO A 111 17.92 0.90 8.78
N GLN A 112 18.50 0.58 9.95
CA GLN A 112 19.07 1.58 10.87
C GLN A 112 20.54 1.96 10.56
N ASN A 113 21.23 1.21 9.70
CA ASN A 113 22.63 1.46 9.31
C ASN A 113 22.77 2.44 8.12
N ILE A 114 21.68 3.12 7.75
CA ILE A 114 21.69 4.09 6.65
C ILE A 114 22.24 5.45 7.12
N THR A 115 22.46 5.62 8.43
CA THR A 115 22.81 6.93 9.02
C THR A 115 24.30 7.17 9.25
N SER A 116 25.22 6.29 8.82
CA SER A 116 26.64 6.49 9.14
C SER A 116 27.66 6.21 8.04
N ASP A 117 27.29 5.75 6.84
CA ASP A 117 28.32 5.49 5.83
C ASP A 117 27.81 5.54 4.39
N THR A 118 27.43 6.73 3.92
CA THR A 118 27.39 7.08 2.48
C THR A 118 27.36 8.61 2.32
N THR A 119 28.50 9.27 2.50
CA THR A 119 28.79 10.50 1.75
C THR A 119 29.18 10.09 0.33
N GLU A 120 28.22 9.76 -0.51
CA GLU A 120 28.40 9.90 -1.95
C GLU A 120 27.17 10.62 -2.52
N ASN A 121 27.39 11.91 -2.78
CA ASN A 121 26.52 12.72 -3.62
C ASN A 121 26.19 11.92 -4.89
N PRO A 122 24.91 11.67 -5.22
CA PRO A 122 24.57 11.44 -6.61
C PRO A 122 24.73 12.79 -7.30
N HIS A 123 25.92 13.02 -7.85
CA HIS A 123 26.20 14.10 -8.77
C HIS A 123 25.33 13.88 -10.01
N PHE A 124 24.09 14.39 -9.98
CA PHE A 124 23.30 14.55 -11.19
C PHE A 124 24.08 15.51 -12.09
N LEU A 125 24.66 14.96 -13.16
CA LEU A 125 25.31 15.73 -14.21
C LEU A 125 24.25 16.56 -14.94
N CYS A 126 23.95 17.75 -14.43
CA CYS A 126 23.30 18.79 -15.21
C CYS A 126 24.33 19.38 -16.19
N ARG A 127 24.53 18.69 -17.31
CA ARG A 127 25.23 19.25 -18.47
C ARG A 127 24.33 20.30 -19.12
N GLY A 128 24.53 21.56 -18.72
CA GLY A 128 23.86 22.71 -19.33
C GLY A 128 24.57 24.01 -18.98
N SER A 129 25.58 24.38 -19.75
CA SER A 129 26.23 25.68 -19.66
C SER A 129 25.29 26.77 -20.19
N LEU A 130 24.68 27.55 -19.30
CA LEU A 130 24.02 28.80 -19.68
C LEU A 130 24.93 29.98 -19.30
N LYS A 131 25.33 30.75 -20.32
CA LYS A 131 26.06 32.01 -20.16
C LYS A 131 25.21 32.98 -19.32
N LYS A 132 25.82 33.55 -18.29
CA LYS A 132 25.28 34.66 -17.50
C LYS A 132 25.17 35.93 -18.35
N PRO A 133 24.00 36.58 -18.46
CA PRO A 133 23.89 37.97 -18.87
C PRO A 133 23.97 38.88 -17.65
N VAL A 134 24.23 40.14 -17.96
CA VAL A 134 24.76 41.18 -17.09
C VAL A 134 23.73 41.74 -16.11
N GLU A 135 24.29 42.30 -15.04
CA GLU A 135 23.75 43.05 -13.91
C GLU A 135 22.73 44.15 -14.27
N GLY A 136 21.69 44.29 -13.43
CA GLY A 136 20.86 45.50 -13.37
C GLY A 136 19.54 45.38 -12.60
N GLY A 137 19.52 45.88 -11.35
CA GLY A 137 18.40 46.66 -10.80
C GLY A 137 17.27 45.96 -10.02
N LYS A 138 17.33 46.11 -8.68
CA LYS A 138 16.26 46.19 -7.66
C LYS A 138 14.80 45.93 -8.05
N ASP A 139 14.17 44.97 -7.38
CA ASP A 139 13.10 45.19 -6.38
C ASP A 139 12.62 43.86 -5.75
N GLU A 140 12.10 43.99 -4.53
CA GLU A 140 11.79 42.90 -3.59
C GLU A 140 10.52 42.14 -3.99
N GLY A 141 10.64 40.82 -4.04
CA GLY A 141 9.50 39.91 -4.20
C GLY A 141 9.90 38.48 -3.87
N SER A 142 10.10 38.19 -2.59
CA SER A 142 10.30 36.81 -2.11
C SER A 142 9.02 36.01 -2.36
N ILE A 143 8.99 35.15 -3.38
CA ILE A 143 7.94 34.15 -3.55
C ILE A 143 8.29 32.96 -2.66
N THR A 144 7.59 32.83 -1.53
CA THR A 144 7.63 31.63 -0.70
C THR A 144 6.67 30.60 -1.29
N ILE A 145 7.19 29.44 -1.70
CA ILE A 145 6.36 28.29 -2.09
C ILE A 145 6.12 27.44 -0.84
N THR A 146 4.90 27.51 -0.30
CA THR A 146 4.43 26.61 0.76
C THR A 146 3.87 25.35 0.13
N VAL A 147 4.48 24.20 0.41
CA VAL A 147 3.96 22.90 -0.02
C VAL A 147 2.85 22.49 0.94
N LEU A 148 1.60 22.66 0.52
CA LEU A 148 0.43 22.13 1.22
C LEU A 148 0.37 20.62 0.95
N SER A 149 0.63 19.84 2.00
CA SER A 149 0.31 18.41 2.03
C SER A 149 -1.10 18.29 2.59
N ASP A 150 -2.08 17.99 1.75
CA ASP A 150 -3.43 17.66 2.22
C ASP A 150 -3.88 16.33 1.62
N ASP A 151 -4.02 15.35 2.51
CA ASP A 151 -4.99 14.28 2.39
C ASP A 151 -6.43 14.88 2.46
N VAL A 152 -7.37 14.18 1.82
CA VAL A 152 -8.84 14.18 2.02
C VAL A 152 -9.73 14.96 1.01
N ILE A 153 -10.25 14.17 0.05
CA ILE A 153 -11.64 13.99 -0.46
C ILE A 153 -12.60 15.21 -0.56
N SER A 154 -13.07 15.49 -1.79
CA SER A 154 -14.49 15.44 -2.25
C SER A 154 -14.82 16.55 -3.26
N GLN A 155 -15.34 16.19 -4.44
CA GLN A 155 -16.69 16.57 -4.92
C GLN A 155 -16.82 16.41 -6.45
N GLU A 156 -17.87 15.67 -6.84
CA GLU A 156 -18.53 15.76 -8.13
C GLU A 156 -18.94 17.21 -8.46
N SER A 157 -18.80 17.61 -9.73
CA SER A 157 -19.81 18.46 -10.34
C SER A 157 -19.94 18.19 -11.84
N TYR A 158 -21.15 17.81 -12.21
CA TYR A 158 -21.72 17.86 -13.56
C TYR A 158 -21.57 19.27 -14.14
N LEU A 159 -21.16 19.38 -15.41
CA LEU A 159 -21.36 20.63 -16.17
C LEU A 159 -22.13 20.35 -17.46
N ASP A 160 -23.42 20.61 -17.33
CA ASP A 160 -24.35 21.01 -18.38
C ASP A 160 -23.72 22.08 -19.29
N LYS A 161 -23.76 21.84 -20.60
CA LYS A 161 -23.43 22.84 -21.62
C LYS A 161 -24.71 23.17 -22.41
N SER A 162 -25.62 23.88 -21.75
CA SER A 162 -26.55 24.76 -22.43
C SER A 162 -25.92 26.16 -22.51
N LYS A 163 -25.44 26.54 -23.70
CA LYS A 163 -25.24 27.95 -24.05
C LYS A 163 -26.02 28.28 -25.31
N GLN A 164 -27.15 28.93 -25.05
CA GLN A 164 -27.90 29.79 -25.94
C GLN A 164 -27.20 31.16 -26.01
N GLU A 165 -26.97 31.67 -27.22
CA GLU A 165 -26.84 33.10 -27.58
C GLU A 165 -26.84 33.13 -29.13
N ILE A 166 -28.00 33.23 -29.80
CA ILE A 166 -28.79 34.43 -30.14
C ILE A 166 -27.98 35.44 -30.97
N ASN A 167 -28.08 35.36 -32.30
CA ASN A 167 -28.65 36.39 -33.20
C ASN A 167 -28.73 35.85 -34.63
#